data_AF-A0A530M454-F1
#
_entry.id   AF-A0A530M454-F1
#
_cell.length_a   1.000
_cell.length_b   1.000
_cell.length_c   1.000
_cell.angle_alpha   90.00
_cell.angle_beta   90.00
_cell.angle_gamma   90.00
#
_symmetry.space_group_name_H-M   'P 1'
#
loop_
_entity.id
_entity.type
_entity.pdbx_description
1 polymer ?
#
loop_
_entity_poly.entity_id
_entity_poly.type
_entity_poly.pdbx_seq_one_letter_code
_entity_poly.pdbx_strand_id
1 'polypeptide(L)' 'MMPRRDGEKRDGLAADIRRQLGTEATKRFLRTLPAFRTESDIPDRLKELLDRLDGVEAKVVAGGRRR' A
#
# COMPACT_ATOMS: atom_id res chain seq x y z
N MET A 1 13.51 -36.45 8.29
CA MET A 1 13.24 -35.21 7.54
C MET A 1 11.76 -35.17 7.19
N MET A 2 10.96 -34.28 7.77
CA MET A 2 9.73 -33.70 7.18
C MET A 2 9.25 -32.53 8.07
N PRO A 3 9.02 -31.34 7.51
CA PRO A 3 7.80 -30.61 7.84
C PRO A 3 7.23 -29.95 6.58
N ARG A 4 6.42 -30.69 5.82
CA ARG A 4 5.71 -30.14 4.64
C ARG A 4 4.25 -29.77 4.94
N ARG A 5 3.64 -30.36 5.98
CA ARG A 5 2.21 -30.15 6.34
C ARG A 5 1.93 -28.87 7.10
N ASP A 6 2.89 -28.34 7.85
CA ASP A 6 2.67 -27.13 8.65
C ASP A 6 2.65 -25.87 7.77
N GLY A 7 3.35 -25.89 6.64
CA GLY A 7 3.34 -24.83 5.62
C GLY A 7 1.98 -24.70 4.95
N GLU A 8 1.42 -25.80 4.44
CA GLU A 8 0.12 -25.82 3.74
C GLU A 8 -1.03 -25.35 4.65
N LYS A 9 -1.01 -25.74 5.94
CA LYS A 9 -2.00 -25.28 6.92
C LYS A 9 -1.89 -23.78 7.21
N ARG A 10 -0.66 -23.25 7.29
CA ARG A 10 -0.40 -21.82 7.49
C ARG A 10 -0.82 -20.99 6.28
N ASP A 11 -0.58 -21.51 5.08
CA ASP A 11 -0.95 -20.84 3.83
C ASP A 11 -2.47 -20.78 3.66
N GLY A 12 -3.17 -21.88 3.99
CA GLY A 12 -4.64 -21.91 4.04
C GLY A 12 -5.20 -20.92 5.06
N LEU A 13 -4.66 -20.89 6.28
CA LEU A 13 -5.07 -19.93 7.30
C LEU A 13 -4.82 -18.48 6.85
N ALA A 14 -3.67 -18.19 6.24
CA ALA A 14 -3.37 -16.87 5.73
C ALA A 14 -4.35 -16.46 4.61
N ALA A 15 -4.74 -17.38 3.74
CA ALA A 15 -5.74 -17.14 2.71
C ALA A 15 -7.12 -16.87 3.32
N ASP A 16 -7.50 -17.61 4.35
CA ASP A 16 -8.76 -17.42 5.07
C ASP A 16 -8.82 -16.08 5.81
N ILE A 17 -7.73 -15.69 6.47
CA ILE A 17 -7.60 -14.38 7.13
C ILE A 17 -7.73 -13.26 6.10
N ARG A 18 -7.01 -13.35 4.97
CA ARG A 18 -7.12 -12.38 3.87
C ARG A 18 -8.56 -12.29 3.33
N ARG A 19 -9.24 -13.44 3.18
CA ARG A 19 -10.63 -13.49 2.73
C ARG A 19 -11.57 -12.78 3.70
N GLN A 20 -11.42 -13.00 5.00
CA GLN A 20 -12.25 -12.36 6.04
C GLN A 20 -12.01 -10.85 6.11
N LEU A 21 -10.74 -10.42 6.11
CA LEU A 21 -10.37 -9.00 6.11
C LEU A 21 -10.83 -8.29 4.82
N GLY A 22 -10.89 -9.01 3.71
CA GLY A 22 -11.34 -8.50 2.41
C GLY A 22 -12.85 -8.36 2.26
N THR A 23 -13.66 -8.78 3.23
CA THR A 23 -15.12 -8.62 3.18
C THR A 23 -15.52 -7.15 3.29
N GLU A 24 -16.62 -6.76 2.61
CA GLU A 24 -17.11 -5.38 2.67
C GLU A 24 -17.57 -4.96 4.07
N ALA A 25 -18.08 -5.90 4.87
CA ALA A 25 -18.41 -5.64 6.27
C ALA A 25 -17.16 -5.22 7.07
N THR A 26 -16.06 -5.96 6.94
CA THR A 26 -14.80 -5.63 7.62
C THR A 26 -14.19 -4.36 7.06
N LYS A 27 -14.19 -4.13 5.75
CA LYS A 27 -13.71 -2.87 5.16
C LYS A 27 -14.50 -1.66 5.63
N ARG A 28 -15.83 -1.75 5.69
CA ARG A 28 -16.70 -0.67 6.18
C ARG A 28 -16.42 -0.37 7.66
N PHE A 29 -16.20 -1.41 8.47
CA PHE A 29 -15.79 -1.25 9.87
C PHE A 29 -14.41 -0.60 9.98
N LEU A 30 -13.41 -1.05 9.23
CA LEU A 30 -12.08 -0.45 9.26
C LEU A 30 -12.13 1.05 8.90
N ARG A 31 -12.90 1.45 7.89
CA ARG A 31 -13.06 2.87 7.50
C ARG A 31 -13.63 3.77 8.61
N THR A 32 -14.29 3.23 9.64
CA THR A 32 -14.75 4.06 10.79
C THR A 32 -13.64 4.29 11.82
N LEU A 33 -12.65 3.40 11.88
CA LEU A 33 -11.54 3.46 12.82
C LEU A 33 -10.57 4.60 12.44
N PRO A 34 -10.13 5.44 13.40
CA PRO A 34 -9.27 6.59 13.12
C PRO A 34 -8.03 6.28 12.29
N ALA A 35 -7.35 5.14 12.56
CA ALA A 35 -6.13 4.74 11.86
C ALA A 35 -6.33 4.34 10.39
N PHE A 36 -7.57 4.07 9.98
CA PHE A 36 -7.92 3.60 8.63
C PHE A 36 -8.95 4.51 7.95
N ARG A 37 -9.26 5.66 8.56
CA ARG A 37 -10.05 6.69 7.89
C ARG A 37 -9.28 7.16 6.67
N THR A 38 -9.97 7.19 5.54
CA THR A 38 -9.44 7.86 4.35
C THR A 38 -9.41 9.35 4.67
N GLU A 39 -8.21 9.88 4.89
CA GLU A 39 -8.00 11.32 4.94
C GLU A 39 -8.36 11.89 3.55
N SER A 40 -9.18 12.95 3.54
CA SER A 40 -9.63 13.56 2.29
C SER A 40 -8.54 14.37 1.59
N ASP A 41 -7.51 14.77 2.34
CA ASP A 41 -6.32 15.42 1.82
C ASP A 41 -5.13 14.47 1.84
N ILE A 42 -4.19 14.70 0.93
CA ILE A 42 -2.93 13.94 0.87
C ILE A 42 -2.03 14.42 2.01
N PRO A 43 -1.51 13.52 2.87
CA PRO A 43 -0.54 13.87 3.91
C PRO A 43 0.65 14.65 3.34
N ASP A 44 1.11 15.68 4.06
CA ASP A 44 2.18 16.58 3.60
C ASP A 44 3.46 15.84 3.20
N ARG A 45 3.82 14.79 3.95
CA ARG A 45 4.97 13.93 3.62
C ARG A 45 4.86 13.32 2.21
N LEU A 46 3.66 12.96 1.77
CA LEU A 46 3.45 12.43 0.43
C LEU A 46 3.53 13.54 -0.63
N LYS A 47 2.99 14.73 -0.33
CA LYS A 47 3.14 15.93 -1.20
C LYS A 47 4.62 16.26 -1.43
N GLU A 48 5.41 16.34 -0.35
CA GLU A 48 6.86 16.58 -0.43
C GLU A 48 7.61 15.54 -1.29
N LEU A 49 7.20 14.27 -1.20
CA LEU A 49 7.79 13.20 -2.02
C LEU A 49 7.43 13.35 -3.49
N LEU A 50 6.20 13.74 -3.80
CA LEU A 50 5.76 14.03 -5.18
C LEU A 50 6.48 15.25 -5.74
N ASP A 51 6.58 16.34 -4.98
CA ASP A 51 7.33 17.54 -5.39
C ASP A 51 8.80 17.22 -5.71
N ARG A 52 9.40 16.32 -4.91
CA ARG A 52 10.75 15.83 -5.17
C ARG A 52 10.84 15.01 -6.45
N LEU A 53 9.85 14.17 -6.74
CA LEU A 53 9.79 13.39 -7.98
C LEU A 53 9.66 14.30 -9.19
N ASP A 54 8.74 15.27 -9.14
CA ASP A 54 8.54 16.27 -10.19
C ASP A 54 9.82 17.09 -10.41
N GLY A 55 10.51 17.47 -9.34
CA GLY A 55 11.78 18.17 -9.41
C GLY A 55 12.91 17.34 -10.04
N VAL A 56 12.90 16.01 -9.90
CA VAL A 56 13.86 15.11 -10.57
C VAL A 56 13.49 14.94 -12.04
N GLU A 57 12.21 14.73 -12.35
CA GLU A 57 11.72 14.58 -13.71
C GLU A 57 12.00 15.84 -14.55
N ALA A 58 11.73 17.02 -14.01
CA ALA A 58 12.02 18.29 -14.65
C ALA A 58 13.53 18.45 -14.97
N LYS A 59 14.41 18.01 -14.07
CA LYS A 59 15.87 18.04 -14.30
C LYS A 59 16.32 17.07 -15.39
N VAL A 60 15.71 15.88 -15.45
CA VAL A 60 15.97 14.90 -16.51
C VAL A 60 15.54 15.46 -17.87
N VAL A 61 14.32 16.01 -17.95
CA VAL A 61 13.79 16.63 -19.17
C VAL A 61 14.65 17.82 -19.63
N ALA A 62 15.08 18.67 -18.70
CA ALA A 62 15.97 19.80 -19.00
C ALA A 62 17.40 19.39 -19.38
N GLY A 63 17.88 18.24 -18.89
CA GLY A 63 19.17 17.66 -19.27
C GLY A 63 19.16 17.02 -20.66
N GLY A 64 18.03 16.43 -21.07
CA GLY A 64 17.85 15.84 -22.40
C GLY A 64 17.76 16.86 -23.54
N ARG A 65 17.31 18.08 -23.27
CA ARG A 65 17.15 19.15 -24.28
C ARG A 65 18.46 19.88 -24.64
N ARG A 66 19.57 19.57 -23.97
CA ARG A 66 20.91 20.15 -24.20
C ARG A 66 21.86 19.24 -24.97
N ARG A 67 21.35 18.19 -25.63
CA ARG A 67 22.12 17.37 -26.58
C ARG A 67 21.57 17.50 -27.98
#